data_AF-A0A0Q6N9X5-F1
#
_entry.id   AF-A0A0Q6N9X5-F1
#
_cell.length_a   1.000
_cell.length_b   1.000
_cell.length_c   1.000
_cell.angle_alpha   90.00
_cell.angle_beta   90.00
_cell.angle_gamma   90.00
#
_symmetry.space_group_name_H-M   'P 1'
#
loop_
_entity.id
_entity.type
_entity.pdbx_description
1 polymer ?
#
loop_
_entity_poly.entity_id
_entity_poly.type
_entity_poly.pdbx_seq_one_letter_code
_entity_poly.pdbx_strand_id
1 'polypeptide(L)'
;MAQNEVWASSLHALRRHLPVMQRSQTELSHGVGQLQVSQGSATNLYAWYGLNALADLHAVAISALLQEHDFGAQALAQDAIHLAVNIVYLLDDPGGDRLTGALRNLLDAQRTRFAAWQAVAPENKEARQRVEQLASDCAQSPWYAGAPAWPPLGARADAVGMGEWVHPVLAAATNAEQTTAQELMNFLQCERGSQEERKAAHAYRTARCASDALYVEAIALRLFAHALHRMASMIRDQVAVTYAELSMERMDDVLAEHGRLAEEHRNDMNLYMRVQGNA
;
A
#
# COMPACT_ATOMS: atom_id res chain seq x y z
N MET A 1 -16.64 27.90 -12.30
CA MET A 1 -15.44 28.59 -11.78
C MET A 1 -15.38 28.52 -10.26
N ALA A 2 -16.27 29.19 -9.52
CA ALA A 2 -16.28 29.16 -8.04
C ALA A 2 -16.36 27.76 -7.40
N GLN A 3 -17.06 26.82 -8.05
CA GLN A 3 -17.24 25.47 -7.51
C GLN A 3 -15.93 24.65 -7.47
N ASN A 4 -15.11 24.71 -8.53
CA ASN A 4 -13.82 23.99 -8.57
C ASN A 4 -12.83 24.55 -7.55
N GLU A 5 -12.83 25.87 -7.32
CA GLU A 5 -11.98 26.52 -6.33
C GLU A 5 -12.39 26.15 -4.89
N VAL A 6 -13.69 26.12 -4.62
CA VAL A 6 -14.23 25.65 -3.33
C VAL A 6 -13.86 24.19 -3.11
N TRP A 7 -14.05 23.33 -4.11
CA TRP A 7 -13.70 21.91 -4.02
C TRP A 7 -12.20 21.69 -3.84
N ALA A 8 -11.36 22.42 -4.59
CA ALA A 8 -9.91 22.36 -4.44
C ALA A 8 -9.49 22.71 -3.00
N SER A 9 -10.09 23.76 -2.45
CA SER A 9 -9.81 24.21 -1.07
C SER A 9 -10.22 23.17 -0.04
N SER A 10 -11.41 22.56 -0.18
CA SER A 10 -11.90 21.51 0.72
C SER A 10 -11.01 20.26 0.70
N LEU A 11 -10.58 19.81 -0.48
CA LEU A 11 -9.70 18.66 -0.62
C LEU A 11 -8.28 18.94 -0.09
N HIS A 12 -7.73 20.11 -0.40
CA HIS A 12 -6.43 20.52 0.11
C HIS A 12 -6.41 20.61 1.65
N ALA A 13 -7.53 21.01 2.27
CA ALA A 13 -7.66 21.08 3.71
C ALA A 13 -7.52 19.72 4.43
N LEU A 14 -7.59 18.58 3.72
CA LEU A 14 -7.33 17.26 4.30
C LEU A 14 -5.86 17.05 4.66
N ARG A 15 -4.91 17.82 4.09
CA ARG A 15 -3.49 17.75 4.49
C ARG A 15 -3.27 18.03 5.98
N ARG A 16 -4.24 18.64 6.66
CA ARG A 16 -4.23 18.78 8.13
C ARG A 16 -4.16 17.45 8.89
N HIS A 17 -4.45 16.32 8.24
CA HIS A 17 -4.30 14.98 8.83
C HIS A 17 -2.86 14.45 8.78
N LEU A 18 -1.95 15.05 8.00
CA LEU A 18 -0.57 14.58 7.92
C LEU A 18 0.14 14.44 9.29
N PRO A 19 -0.03 15.36 10.26
CA PRO A 19 0.54 15.18 11.59
C PRO A 19 0.02 13.94 12.32
N VAL A 20 -1.27 13.59 12.19
CA VAL A 20 -1.82 12.40 12.85
C VAL A 20 -1.37 11.11 12.15
N MET A 21 -1.24 11.13 10.82
CA MET A 21 -0.68 10.02 10.04
C MET A 21 0.80 9.80 10.38
N GLN A 22 1.61 10.86 10.43
CA GLN A 22 3.02 10.80 10.83
C GLN A 22 3.20 10.27 12.25
N ARG A 23 2.38 10.73 13.20
CA ARG A 23 2.38 10.21 14.57
C ARG A 23 2.10 8.71 14.60
N SER A 24 1.07 8.27 13.87
CA SER A 24 0.69 6.85 13.81
C SER A 24 1.81 6.02 13.18
N GLN A 25 2.42 6.50 12.09
CA GLN A 25 3.60 5.88 11.49
C GLN A 25 4.73 5.71 12.52
N THR A 26 5.07 6.76 13.27
CA THR A 26 6.15 6.72 14.27
C THR A 26 5.84 5.75 15.41
N GLU A 27 4.62 5.76 15.93
CA GLU A 27 4.17 4.86 17.00
C GLU A 27 4.17 3.40 16.54
N LEU A 28 3.70 3.11 15.31
CA LEU A 28 3.74 1.78 14.73
C LEU A 28 5.17 1.30 14.50
N SER A 29 6.05 2.12 13.92
CA SER A 29 7.46 1.81 13.73
C SER A 29 8.18 1.57 15.07
N HIS A 30 7.85 2.36 16.10
CA HIS A 30 8.37 2.13 17.44
C HIS A 30 7.89 0.78 17.99
N GLY A 31 6.60 0.47 17.85
CA GLY A 31 6.03 -0.82 18.21
C GLY A 31 6.77 -1.99 17.55
N VAL A 32 7.02 -1.92 16.24
CA VAL A 32 7.82 -2.91 15.50
C VAL A 32 9.23 -3.07 16.07
N GLY A 33 9.90 -1.95 16.37
CA GLY A 33 11.26 -1.95 16.90
C GLY A 33 11.39 -2.53 18.32
N GLN A 34 10.30 -2.61 19.08
CA GLN A 34 10.27 -3.20 20.42
C GLN A 34 9.85 -4.69 20.42
N LEU A 35 9.33 -5.22 19.30
CA LEU A 35 8.88 -6.61 19.24
C LEU A 35 10.03 -7.55 19.56
N GLN A 36 9.89 -8.30 20.65
CA GLN A 36 10.82 -9.35 21.01
C GLN A 36 10.50 -10.65 20.28
N VAL A 37 10.86 -10.69 19.00
CA VAL A 37 10.76 -11.90 18.19
C VAL A 37 11.92 -12.84 18.56
N SER A 38 11.77 -13.55 19.69
CA SER A 38 12.61 -14.71 20.01
C SER A 38 12.51 -15.75 18.89
N GLN A 39 13.51 -16.65 18.75
CA GLN A 39 13.56 -17.68 17.70
C GLN A 39 12.18 -18.31 17.45
N GLY A 40 11.49 -17.81 16.42
CA GLY A 40 10.09 -18.10 16.14
C GLY A 40 9.94 -19.00 14.93
N SER A 41 8.70 -19.33 14.58
CA SER A 41 8.41 -19.96 13.29
C SER A 41 8.92 -19.08 12.14
N ALA A 42 9.22 -19.69 10.99
CA ALA A 42 9.63 -18.94 9.81
C ALA A 42 8.57 -17.90 9.37
N THR A 43 7.29 -18.13 9.70
CA THR A 43 6.19 -17.17 9.54
C THR A 43 6.40 -15.91 10.39
N ASN A 44 6.79 -16.05 11.66
CA ASN A 44 7.05 -14.92 12.56
C ASN A 44 8.25 -14.09 12.07
N LEU A 45 9.30 -14.76 11.57
CA LEU A 45 10.45 -14.07 10.97
C LEU A 45 10.04 -13.32 9.70
N TYR A 46 9.28 -13.95 8.80
CA TYR A 46 8.75 -13.29 7.61
C TYR A 46 7.93 -12.05 7.99
N ALA A 47 6.99 -12.20 8.93
CA ALA A 47 6.14 -11.12 9.38
C ALA A 47 6.94 -9.97 10.00
N TRP A 48 7.94 -10.28 10.83
CA TRP A 48 8.81 -9.27 11.43
C TRP A 48 9.61 -8.49 10.37
N TYR A 49 10.22 -9.16 9.39
CA TYR A 49 10.89 -8.47 8.28
C TYR A 49 9.91 -7.63 7.46
N GLY A 50 8.71 -8.15 7.21
CA GLY A 50 7.64 -7.42 6.54
C GLY A 50 7.22 -6.16 7.30
N LEU A 51 7.06 -6.23 8.62
CA LEU A 51 6.70 -5.09 9.47
C LEU A 51 7.80 -4.02 9.49
N ASN A 52 9.07 -4.40 9.48
CA ASN A 52 10.17 -3.44 9.35
C ASN A 52 10.15 -2.75 7.97
N ALA A 53 9.92 -3.51 6.90
CA ALA A 53 9.78 -2.93 5.57
C ALA A 53 8.56 -2.01 5.46
N LEU A 54 7.44 -2.32 6.11
CA LEU A 54 6.29 -1.41 6.21
C LEU A 54 6.65 -0.11 6.93
N ALA A 55 7.38 -0.19 8.06
CA ALA A 55 7.84 1.00 8.77
C ALA A 55 8.66 1.94 7.86
N ASP A 56 9.56 1.39 7.06
CA ASP A 56 10.37 2.14 6.10
C ASP A 56 9.52 2.72 4.95
N LEU A 57 8.64 1.91 4.34
CA LEU A 57 7.76 2.36 3.26
C LEU A 57 6.89 3.53 3.70
N HIS A 58 6.27 3.45 4.87
CA HIS A 58 5.43 4.51 5.41
C HIS A 58 6.24 5.76 5.79
N ALA A 59 7.46 5.61 6.32
CA ALA A 59 8.32 6.75 6.57
C ALA A 59 8.61 7.55 5.29
N VAL A 60 8.87 6.85 4.19
CA VAL A 60 9.12 7.47 2.87
C VAL A 60 7.83 8.03 2.27
N ALA A 61 6.70 7.32 2.36
CA ALA A 61 5.41 7.77 1.84
C ALA A 61 4.93 9.06 2.54
N ILE A 62 5.02 9.12 3.88
CA ILE A 62 4.70 10.32 4.66
C ILE A 62 5.64 11.48 4.31
N SER A 63 6.93 11.22 4.16
CA SER A 63 7.89 12.24 3.72
C SER A 63 7.57 12.78 2.32
N ALA A 64 7.17 11.90 1.40
CA ALA A 64 6.73 12.29 0.07
C ALA A 64 5.45 13.14 0.11
N LEU A 65 4.46 12.78 0.93
CA LEU A 65 3.28 13.62 1.14
C LEU A 65 3.64 14.97 1.77
N LEU A 66 4.56 15.04 2.73
CA LEU A 66 4.99 16.34 3.28
C LEU A 66 5.65 17.25 2.24
N GLN A 67 6.24 16.66 1.19
CA GLN A 67 6.88 17.36 0.07
C GLN A 67 5.96 17.52 -1.16
N GLU A 68 4.68 17.19 -1.04
CA GLU A 68 3.70 17.24 -2.14
C GLU A 68 4.04 16.32 -3.33
N HIS A 69 4.85 15.28 -3.10
CA HIS A 69 5.13 14.21 -4.05
C HIS A 69 4.04 13.12 -3.97
N ASP A 70 2.79 13.53 -4.16
CA ASP A 70 1.58 12.72 -3.86
C ASP A 70 1.51 11.42 -4.67
N PHE A 71 1.91 11.44 -5.95
CA PHE A 71 1.97 10.24 -6.78
C PHE A 71 2.97 9.20 -6.27
N GLY A 72 4.16 9.64 -5.87
CA GLY A 72 5.18 8.76 -5.31
C GLY A 72 4.73 8.15 -3.99
N ALA A 73 4.07 8.94 -3.15
CA ALA A 73 3.48 8.46 -1.91
C ALA A 73 2.39 7.39 -2.16
N GLN A 74 1.49 7.63 -3.11
CA GLN A 74 0.43 6.68 -3.45
C GLN A 74 0.99 5.33 -3.93
N ALA A 75 2.03 5.34 -4.77
CA ALA A 75 2.68 4.10 -5.22
C ALA A 75 3.30 3.31 -4.05
N LEU A 76 3.99 4.00 -3.14
CA LEU A 76 4.56 3.39 -1.93
C LEU A 76 3.47 2.83 -1.02
N ALA A 77 2.37 3.56 -0.85
CA ALA A 77 1.22 3.12 -0.04
C ALA A 77 0.55 1.87 -0.63
N GLN A 78 0.44 1.77 -1.95
CA GLN A 78 -0.07 0.56 -2.62
C GLN A 78 0.84 -0.65 -2.36
N ASP A 79 2.16 -0.49 -2.49
CA ASP A 79 3.12 -1.56 -2.15
C ASP A 79 3.02 -1.95 -0.66
N ALA A 80 2.84 -0.99 0.22
CA ALA A 80 2.62 -1.23 1.65
C ALA A 80 1.32 -2.01 1.91
N ILE A 81 0.22 -1.70 1.23
CA ILE A 81 -1.04 -2.47 1.31
C ILE A 81 -0.81 -3.93 0.92
N HIS A 82 -0.10 -4.18 -0.18
CA HIS A 82 0.22 -5.54 -0.62
C HIS A 82 1.00 -6.31 0.44
N LEU A 83 2.00 -5.67 1.04
CA LEU A 83 2.85 -6.28 2.06
C LEU A 83 2.08 -6.53 3.37
N ALA A 84 1.27 -5.57 3.83
CA ALA A 84 0.45 -5.73 5.03
C ALA A 84 -0.53 -6.90 4.91
N VAL A 85 -1.23 -7.03 3.78
CA VAL A 85 -2.12 -8.18 3.50
C VAL A 85 -1.34 -9.49 3.50
N ASN A 86 -0.15 -9.53 2.89
CA ASN A 86 0.68 -10.75 2.90
C ASN A 86 1.06 -11.17 4.32
N ILE A 87 1.44 -10.22 5.18
CA ILE A 87 1.79 -10.50 6.57
C ILE A 87 0.59 -11.08 7.31
N VAL A 88 -0.58 -10.43 7.24
CA VAL A 88 -1.78 -10.91 7.95
C VAL A 88 -2.22 -12.27 7.41
N TYR A 89 -2.20 -12.46 6.09
CA TYR A 89 -2.56 -13.73 5.46
C TYR A 89 -1.66 -14.89 5.89
N LEU A 90 -0.40 -14.61 6.21
CA LEU A 90 0.52 -15.62 6.75
C LEU A 90 0.36 -15.83 8.26
N LEU A 91 0.12 -14.76 9.03
CA LEU A 91 -0.09 -14.87 10.47
C LEU A 91 -1.40 -15.60 10.82
N ASP A 92 -2.43 -15.46 10.00
CA ASP A 92 -3.71 -16.17 10.12
C ASP A 92 -3.67 -17.59 9.52
N ASP A 93 -2.48 -18.18 9.37
CA ASP A 93 -2.29 -19.57 8.93
C ASP A 93 -1.78 -20.48 10.05
N PRO A 94 -2.68 -21.18 10.77
CA PRO A 94 -2.28 -22.09 11.83
C PRO A 94 -1.53 -23.33 11.31
N GLY A 95 -1.64 -23.66 10.01
CA GLY A 95 -1.01 -24.83 9.41
C GLY A 95 0.41 -24.58 8.88
N GLY A 96 0.77 -23.31 8.61
CA GLY A 96 2.07 -22.92 8.07
C GLY A 96 2.26 -23.21 6.57
N ASP A 97 1.24 -23.76 5.89
CA ASP A 97 1.28 -24.14 4.48
C ASP A 97 1.38 -22.91 3.56
N ARG A 98 0.77 -21.78 3.93
CA ARG A 98 0.78 -20.53 3.15
C ARG A 98 2.18 -19.95 3.02
N LEU A 99 3.06 -20.16 4.01
CA LEU A 99 4.44 -19.67 3.96
C LEU A 99 5.19 -20.25 2.75
N THR A 100 4.95 -21.52 2.42
CA THR A 100 5.62 -22.16 1.30
C THR A 100 5.23 -21.52 -0.04
N GLY A 101 3.94 -21.19 -0.22
CA GLY A 101 3.46 -20.44 -1.38
C GLY A 101 4.02 -19.02 -1.45
N ALA A 102 4.12 -18.33 -0.30
CA ALA A 102 4.71 -16.99 -0.23
C ALA A 102 6.19 -16.98 -0.65
N LEU A 103 6.97 -17.94 -0.13
CA LEU A 103 8.39 -18.07 -0.47
C LEU A 103 8.58 -18.46 -1.93
N ARG A 104 7.77 -19.37 -2.47
CA ARG A 104 7.77 -19.68 -3.91
C ARG A 104 7.54 -18.43 -4.75
N ASN A 105 6.50 -17.65 -4.42
CA ASN A 105 6.19 -16.41 -5.14
C ASN A 105 7.32 -15.37 -5.05
N LEU A 106 8.01 -15.27 -3.91
CA LEU A 106 9.21 -14.43 -3.79
C LEU A 106 10.33 -14.89 -4.72
N LEU A 107 10.59 -16.19 -4.79
CA LEU A 107 11.59 -16.75 -5.71
C LEU A 107 11.22 -16.48 -7.18
N ASP A 108 9.94 -16.64 -7.53
CA ASP A 108 9.42 -16.33 -8.87
C ASP A 108 9.60 -14.85 -9.23
N ALA A 109 9.25 -13.95 -8.31
CA ALA A 109 9.47 -12.52 -8.49
C ALA A 109 10.95 -12.17 -8.65
N GLN A 110 11.84 -12.78 -7.85
CA GLN A 110 13.28 -12.59 -7.97
C GLN A 110 13.82 -13.08 -9.31
N ARG A 111 13.37 -14.24 -9.80
CA ARG A 111 13.72 -14.75 -11.12
C ARG A 111 13.34 -13.77 -12.23
N THR A 112 12.12 -13.22 -12.19
CA THR A 112 11.67 -12.21 -13.16
C THR A 112 12.53 -10.94 -13.09
N ARG A 113 12.84 -10.44 -11.90
CA ARG A 113 13.70 -9.25 -11.72
C ARG A 113 15.11 -9.47 -12.26
N PHE A 114 15.71 -10.61 -11.94
CA PHE A 114 17.04 -10.93 -12.44
C PHE A 114 17.06 -11.14 -13.96
N ALA A 115 16.02 -11.78 -14.53
CA ALA A 115 15.89 -11.93 -15.98
C ALA A 115 15.76 -10.56 -16.68
N ALA A 116 14.96 -9.64 -16.11
CA ALA A 116 14.86 -8.27 -16.62
C ALA A 116 16.19 -7.51 -16.52
N TRP A 117 16.92 -7.66 -15.41
CA TRP A 117 18.25 -7.07 -15.27
C TRP A 117 19.24 -7.62 -16.30
N GLN A 118 19.26 -8.93 -16.51
CA GLN A 118 20.10 -9.58 -17.52
C GLN A 118 19.75 -9.11 -18.94
N ALA A 119 18.48 -8.85 -19.24
CA ALA A 119 18.06 -8.34 -20.55
C ALA A 119 18.61 -6.93 -20.82
N VAL A 120 18.74 -6.09 -19.78
CA VAL A 120 19.24 -4.71 -19.89
C VAL A 120 20.77 -4.64 -19.80
N ALA A 121 21.43 -5.56 -19.10
CA ALA A 121 22.88 -5.63 -18.97
C ALA A 121 23.42 -7.05 -19.29
N PRO A 122 23.39 -7.49 -20.57
CA PRO A 122 23.72 -8.86 -20.95
C PRO A 122 25.16 -9.28 -20.58
N GLU A 123 26.10 -8.34 -20.60
CA GLU A 123 27.50 -8.53 -20.25
C GLU A 123 27.76 -8.71 -18.75
N ASN A 124 26.77 -8.43 -17.88
CA ASN A 124 26.89 -8.63 -16.45
C ASN A 124 26.86 -10.12 -16.10
N LYS A 125 28.06 -10.70 -15.96
CA LYS A 125 28.26 -12.12 -15.62
C LYS A 125 27.71 -12.49 -14.24
N GLU A 126 27.72 -11.57 -13.29
CA GLU A 126 27.23 -11.82 -11.93
C GLU A 126 25.71 -11.95 -11.91
N ALA A 127 25.00 -11.05 -12.60
CA ALA A 127 23.55 -11.13 -12.73
C ALA A 127 23.13 -12.44 -13.40
N ARG A 128 23.79 -12.81 -14.50
CA ARG A 128 23.57 -14.09 -15.20
C ARG A 128 23.78 -15.29 -14.30
N GLN A 129 24.91 -15.36 -13.59
CA GLN A 129 25.20 -16.48 -12.70
C GLN A 129 24.15 -16.62 -11.60
N ARG A 130 23.68 -15.51 -11.02
CA ARG A 130 22.61 -15.52 -10.01
C ARG A 130 21.26 -15.98 -10.58
N VAL A 131 20.89 -15.57 -11.80
CA VAL A 131 19.67 -16.06 -12.48
C VAL A 131 19.75 -17.57 -12.68
N GLU A 132 20.85 -18.05 -13.25
CA GLU A 132 21.05 -19.45 -13.61
C GLU A 132 21.10 -20.34 -12.37
N GLN A 133 21.79 -19.89 -11.32
CA GLN A 133 21.84 -20.60 -10.05
C GLN A 133 20.45 -20.67 -9.40
N LEU A 134 19.74 -19.54 -9.29
CA LEU A 134 18.40 -19.52 -8.72
C LEU A 134 17.42 -20.40 -9.51
N ALA A 135 17.49 -20.36 -10.84
CA ALA A 135 16.67 -21.19 -11.71
C ALA A 135 16.98 -22.70 -11.54
N SER A 136 18.27 -23.05 -11.44
CA SER A 136 18.72 -24.41 -11.18
C SER A 136 18.25 -24.91 -9.82
N ASP A 137 18.45 -24.12 -8.76
CA ASP A 137 18.06 -24.48 -7.39
C ASP A 137 16.55 -24.67 -7.26
N CYS A 138 15.75 -23.82 -7.92
CA CYS A 138 14.30 -23.97 -7.97
C CYS A 138 13.89 -25.25 -8.73
N ALA A 139 14.54 -25.55 -9.87
CA ALA A 139 14.22 -26.72 -10.69
C ALA A 139 14.57 -28.05 -10.00
N GLN A 140 15.60 -28.06 -9.15
CA GLN A 140 16.06 -29.24 -8.43
C GLN A 140 15.36 -29.45 -7.09
N SER A 141 14.57 -28.49 -6.62
CA SER A 141 13.93 -28.52 -5.29
C SER A 141 12.53 -29.14 -5.34
N PRO A 142 12.30 -30.33 -4.73
CA PRO A 142 10.96 -30.92 -4.64
C PRO A 142 9.98 -30.05 -3.84
N TRP A 143 10.49 -29.29 -2.87
CA TRP A 143 9.70 -28.33 -2.10
C TRP A 143 9.15 -27.21 -2.99
N TYR A 144 9.99 -26.65 -3.88
CA TYR A 144 9.54 -25.58 -4.78
C TYR A 144 8.50 -26.10 -5.78
N ALA A 145 8.70 -27.30 -6.32
CA ALA A 145 7.75 -27.94 -7.22
C ALA A 145 6.39 -28.25 -6.55
N GLY A 146 6.41 -28.63 -5.27
CA GLY A 146 5.22 -28.95 -4.49
C GLY A 146 4.54 -27.75 -3.79
N ALA A 147 5.20 -26.59 -3.72
CA ALA A 147 4.65 -25.42 -3.04
C ALA A 147 3.40 -24.87 -3.76
N PRO A 148 2.33 -24.52 -3.05
CA PRO A 148 1.09 -24.02 -3.64
C PRO A 148 1.30 -22.68 -4.35
N ALA A 149 0.46 -22.39 -5.34
CA ALA A 149 0.44 -21.08 -5.97
C ALA A 149 0.03 -19.99 -4.96
N TRP A 150 0.65 -18.82 -5.05
CA TRP A 150 0.29 -17.68 -4.21
C TRP A 150 -0.99 -17.02 -4.74
N PRO A 151 -2.09 -16.97 -3.97
CA PRO A 151 -3.35 -16.41 -4.46
C PRO A 151 -3.21 -14.92 -4.79
N PRO A 152 -3.99 -14.34 -5.72
CA PRO A 152 -3.97 -12.88 -5.99
C PRO A 152 -4.29 -12.02 -4.75
N LEU A 153 -3.90 -10.74 -4.77
CA LEU A 153 -4.07 -9.84 -3.60
C LEU A 153 -5.51 -9.80 -3.08
N GLY A 154 -6.49 -9.59 -3.96
CA GLY A 154 -7.91 -9.51 -3.57
C GLY A 154 -8.36 -10.77 -2.82
N ALA A 155 -8.01 -11.95 -3.32
CA ALA A 155 -8.34 -13.23 -2.66
C ALA A 155 -7.66 -13.38 -1.28
N ARG A 156 -6.42 -12.92 -1.14
CA ARG A 156 -5.73 -12.91 0.16
C ARG A 156 -6.38 -11.93 1.13
N ALA A 157 -6.76 -10.74 0.66
CA ALA A 157 -7.43 -9.72 1.46
C ALA A 157 -8.80 -10.21 1.95
N ASP A 158 -9.59 -10.84 1.08
CA ASP A 158 -10.88 -11.43 1.45
C ASP A 158 -10.71 -12.52 2.51
N ALA A 159 -9.71 -13.38 2.36
CA ALA A 159 -9.43 -14.47 3.30
C ALA A 159 -9.08 -13.99 4.72
N VAL A 160 -8.63 -12.75 4.88
CA VAL A 160 -8.31 -12.15 6.19
C VAL A 160 -9.26 -11.01 6.61
N GLY A 161 -10.38 -10.85 5.90
CA GLY A 161 -11.37 -9.82 6.22
C GLY A 161 -10.92 -8.38 5.94
N MET A 162 -9.96 -8.19 5.03
CA MET A 162 -9.44 -6.87 4.61
C MET A 162 -9.97 -6.41 3.25
N GLY A 163 -10.81 -7.21 2.58
CA GLY A 163 -11.29 -6.94 1.23
C GLY A 163 -11.92 -5.56 1.06
N GLU A 164 -12.71 -5.10 2.03
CA GLU A 164 -13.39 -3.78 1.98
C GLU A 164 -12.43 -2.59 1.80
N TRP A 165 -11.22 -2.69 2.35
CA TRP A 165 -10.19 -1.66 2.27
C TRP A 165 -9.33 -1.81 1.02
N VAL A 166 -9.12 -3.05 0.57
CA VAL A 166 -8.17 -3.39 -0.50
C VAL A 166 -8.80 -3.28 -1.89
N HIS A 167 -10.05 -3.71 -2.06
CA HIS A 167 -10.72 -3.72 -3.37
C HIS A 167 -10.84 -2.31 -4.00
N PRO A 168 -11.21 -1.25 -3.26
CA PRO A 168 -11.27 0.10 -3.84
C PRO A 168 -9.91 0.58 -4.35
N VAL A 169 -8.83 0.25 -3.63
CA VAL A 169 -7.47 0.60 -4.04
C VAL A 169 -7.05 -0.21 -5.26
N LEU A 170 -7.39 -1.50 -5.32
CA LEU A 170 -7.10 -2.36 -6.48
C LEU A 170 -7.85 -1.92 -7.74
N ALA A 171 -9.10 -1.46 -7.62
CA ALA A 171 -9.87 -0.94 -8.73
C ALA A 171 -9.26 0.35 -9.32
N ALA A 172 -8.56 1.13 -8.48
CA ALA A 172 -7.83 2.33 -8.87
C ALA A 172 -6.33 2.08 -9.14
N ALA A 173 -5.81 0.87 -8.85
CA ALA A 173 -4.41 0.54 -8.99
C ALA A 173 -4.04 0.34 -10.46
N THR A 174 -3.59 1.41 -11.08
CA THR A 174 -2.91 1.41 -12.37
C THR A 174 -1.40 1.39 -12.16
N ASN A 175 -0.65 0.71 -13.04
CA ASN A 175 0.81 0.78 -12.97
C ASN A 175 1.30 2.23 -13.23
N ALA A 176 2.55 2.55 -12.88
CA ALA A 176 3.06 3.92 -12.97
C ALA A 176 2.88 4.56 -14.38
N GLU A 177 3.00 3.75 -15.44
CA GLU A 177 2.78 4.19 -16.82
C GLU A 177 1.32 4.53 -17.10
N GLN A 178 0.40 3.67 -16.67
CA GLN A 178 -1.05 3.89 -16.79
C GLN A 178 -1.50 5.08 -15.95
N THR A 179 -0.96 5.27 -14.74
CA THR A 179 -1.26 6.45 -13.93
C THR A 179 -0.72 7.71 -14.58
N THR A 180 0.50 7.68 -15.14
CA THR A 180 1.06 8.81 -15.89
C THR A 180 0.22 9.13 -17.13
N ALA A 181 -0.24 8.12 -17.85
CA ALA A 181 -1.13 8.30 -19.00
C ALA A 181 -2.48 8.88 -18.58
N GLN A 182 -3.04 8.44 -17.44
CA GLN A 182 -4.27 8.98 -16.89
C GLN A 182 -4.10 10.45 -16.48
N GLU A 183 -2.98 10.82 -15.86
CA GLU A 183 -2.67 12.21 -15.49
C GLU A 183 -2.51 13.10 -16.71
N LEU A 184 -1.87 12.61 -17.77
CA LEU A 184 -1.79 13.31 -19.05
C LEU A 184 -3.19 13.53 -19.65
N MET A 185 -4.05 12.51 -19.63
CA MET A 185 -5.43 12.62 -20.10
C MET A 185 -6.23 13.62 -19.25
N ASN A 186 -6.06 13.59 -17.93
CA ASN A 186 -6.69 14.54 -16.99
C ASN A 186 -6.25 15.98 -17.28
N PHE A 187 -4.94 16.19 -17.50
CA PHE A 187 -4.38 17.49 -17.87
C PHE A 187 -5.00 18.03 -19.17
N LEU A 188 -5.06 17.21 -20.21
CA LEU A 188 -5.64 17.58 -21.51
C LEU A 188 -7.14 17.91 -21.40
N GLN A 189 -7.87 17.24 -20.51
CA GLN A 189 -9.28 17.55 -20.26
C GLN A 189 -9.49 18.92 -19.59
N CYS A 190 -8.52 19.37 -18.79
CA CYS A 190 -8.58 20.67 -18.11
C CYS A 190 -8.29 21.86 -19.04
N GLU A 191 -7.77 21.64 -20.25
CA GLU A 191 -7.41 22.70 -21.21
C GLU A 191 -8.61 23.31 -21.97
N ARG A 192 -9.83 22.93 -21.61
CA ARG A 192 -11.06 23.44 -22.22
C ARG A 192 -11.52 24.73 -21.53
N GLY A 193 -12.06 25.67 -22.30
CA GLY A 193 -12.64 26.92 -21.78
C GLY A 193 -11.66 28.09 -21.69
N SER A 194 -12.04 29.09 -20.90
CA SER A 194 -11.26 30.31 -20.63
C SER A 194 -10.07 30.05 -19.71
N GLN A 195 -9.10 30.97 -19.66
CA GLN A 195 -7.89 30.81 -18.84
C GLN A 195 -8.20 30.60 -17.35
N GLU A 196 -9.21 31.30 -16.81
CA GLU A 196 -9.62 31.18 -15.42
C GLU A 196 -10.26 29.82 -15.12
N GLU A 197 -11.08 29.30 -16.04
CA GLU A 197 -11.68 27.97 -15.92
C GLU A 197 -10.62 26.86 -15.95
N ARG A 198 -9.61 26.99 -16.81
CA ARG A 198 -8.48 26.04 -16.87
C ARG A 198 -7.69 26.04 -15.56
N LYS A 199 -7.37 27.21 -15.02
CA LYS A 199 -6.66 27.34 -13.73
C LYS A 199 -7.44 26.68 -12.60
N ALA A 200 -8.74 26.96 -12.50
CA ALA A 200 -9.60 26.37 -11.47
C ALA A 200 -9.74 24.84 -11.65
N ALA A 201 -9.83 24.34 -12.88
CA ALA A 201 -9.86 22.91 -13.18
C ALA A 201 -8.56 22.21 -12.77
N HIS A 202 -7.40 22.76 -13.14
CA HIS A 202 -6.09 22.22 -12.74
C HIS A 202 -5.91 22.22 -11.23
N ALA A 203 -6.26 23.32 -10.54
CA ALA A 203 -6.19 23.41 -9.08
C ALA A 203 -7.05 22.34 -8.39
N TYR A 204 -8.27 22.12 -8.87
CA TYR A 204 -9.14 21.06 -8.38
C TYR A 204 -8.53 19.67 -8.60
N ARG A 205 -7.95 19.40 -9.78
CA ARG A 205 -7.32 18.11 -10.06
C ARG A 205 -6.11 17.84 -9.19
N THR A 206 -5.22 18.81 -9.03
CA THR A 206 -4.06 18.66 -8.14
C THR A 206 -4.51 18.37 -6.71
N ALA A 207 -5.50 19.10 -6.20
CA ALA A 207 -6.05 18.86 -4.87
C ALA A 207 -6.71 17.48 -4.73
N ARG A 208 -7.30 16.97 -5.79
CA ARG A 208 -7.87 15.62 -5.84
C ARG A 208 -6.80 14.53 -5.80
N CYS A 209 -5.76 14.60 -6.63
CA CYS A 209 -4.67 13.63 -6.60
C CYS A 209 -3.99 13.61 -5.22
N ALA A 210 -3.82 14.78 -4.60
CA ALA A 210 -3.34 14.90 -3.23
C ALA A 210 -4.26 14.18 -2.21
N SER A 211 -5.57 14.40 -2.32
CA SER A 211 -6.58 13.76 -1.45
C SER A 211 -6.57 12.24 -1.60
N ASP A 212 -6.51 11.75 -2.84
CA ASP A 212 -6.48 10.32 -3.14
C ASP A 212 -5.20 9.67 -2.58
N ALA A 213 -4.04 10.32 -2.70
CA ALA A 213 -2.79 9.85 -2.11
C ALA A 213 -2.84 9.78 -0.57
N LEU A 214 -3.41 10.80 0.09
CA LEU A 214 -3.64 10.79 1.54
C LEU A 214 -4.55 9.62 1.97
N TYR A 215 -5.61 9.40 1.21
CA TYR A 215 -6.56 8.32 1.49
C TYR A 215 -5.93 6.93 1.35
N VAL A 216 -5.16 6.69 0.28
CA VAL A 216 -4.48 5.40 0.09
C VAL A 216 -3.44 5.18 1.18
N GLU A 217 -2.69 6.21 1.58
CA GLU A 217 -1.75 6.10 2.69
C GLU A 217 -2.45 5.87 4.04
N ALA A 218 -3.61 6.48 4.28
CA ALA A 218 -4.41 6.21 5.48
C ALA A 218 -4.89 4.75 5.54
N ILE A 219 -5.35 4.18 4.41
CA ILE A 219 -5.64 2.75 4.31
C ILE A 219 -4.39 1.93 4.60
N ALA A 220 -3.27 2.26 3.99
CA ALA A 220 -2.03 1.52 4.13
C ALA A 220 -1.55 1.51 5.60
N LEU A 221 -1.56 2.66 6.29
CA LEU A 221 -1.25 2.78 7.71
C LEU A 221 -2.22 1.99 8.59
N ARG A 222 -3.52 1.99 8.26
CA ARG A 222 -4.52 1.18 8.96
C ARG A 222 -4.21 -0.31 8.83
N LEU A 223 -3.85 -0.78 7.63
CA LEU A 223 -3.48 -2.18 7.40
C LEU A 223 -2.14 -2.55 8.04
N PHE A 224 -1.17 -1.62 8.10
CA PHE A 224 0.05 -1.80 8.88
C PHE A 224 -0.26 -1.96 10.37
N ALA A 225 -1.16 -1.14 10.92
CA ALA A 225 -1.63 -1.29 12.28
C ALA A 225 -2.28 -2.67 12.51
N HIS A 226 -3.13 -3.14 11.60
CA HIS A 226 -3.68 -4.51 11.68
C HIS A 226 -2.59 -5.59 11.68
N ALA A 227 -1.59 -5.48 10.79
CA ALA A 227 -0.48 -6.43 10.73
C ALA A 227 0.35 -6.44 12.02
N LEU A 228 0.63 -5.26 12.59
CA LEU A 228 1.30 -5.12 13.88
C LEU A 228 0.45 -5.72 14.99
N HIS A 229 -0.84 -5.41 15.05
CA HIS A 229 -1.78 -5.93 16.04
C HIS A 229 -1.79 -7.46 16.07
N ARG A 230 -1.86 -8.10 14.90
CA ARG A 230 -1.84 -9.57 14.77
C ARG A 230 -0.55 -10.17 15.33
N MET A 231 0.60 -9.64 14.90
CA MET A 231 1.90 -10.11 15.37
C MET A 231 2.08 -9.89 16.88
N ALA A 232 1.76 -8.68 17.36
CA ALA A 232 1.86 -8.30 18.76
C ALA A 232 0.96 -9.16 19.66
N SER A 233 -0.27 -9.44 19.22
CA SER A 233 -1.20 -10.32 19.93
C SER A 233 -0.66 -11.74 20.05
N MET A 234 -0.05 -12.28 18.98
CA MET A 234 0.54 -13.62 18.99
C MET A 234 1.70 -13.75 19.98
N ILE A 235 2.53 -12.71 20.11
CA ILE A 235 3.66 -12.69 21.05
C ILE A 235 3.32 -12.06 22.40
N ARG A 236 2.06 -11.66 22.60
CA ARG A 236 1.53 -11.01 23.82
C ARG A 236 2.23 -9.71 24.21
N ASP A 237 2.60 -8.90 23.22
CA ASP A 237 3.14 -7.56 23.41
C ASP A 237 2.00 -6.54 23.50
N GLN A 238 1.60 -6.21 24.73
CA GLN A 238 0.48 -5.31 24.97
C GLN A 238 0.76 -3.86 24.55
N VAL A 239 2.03 -3.43 24.55
CA VAL A 239 2.40 -2.06 24.18
C VAL A 239 2.22 -1.90 22.67
N ALA A 240 2.74 -2.84 21.88
CA ALA A 240 2.56 -2.84 20.43
C ALA A 240 1.09 -3.01 20.01
N VAL A 241 0.31 -3.83 20.74
CA VAL A 241 -1.17 -3.91 20.54
C VAL A 241 -1.81 -2.53 20.73
N THR A 242 -1.47 -1.82 21.80
CA THR A 242 -2.05 -0.50 22.09
C THR A 242 -1.71 0.52 21.00
N TYR A 243 -0.46 0.55 20.51
CA TYR A 243 -0.09 1.43 19.40
C TYR A 243 -0.85 1.11 18.11
N ALA A 244 -1.06 -0.18 17.85
CA ALA A 244 -1.83 -0.61 16.69
C ALA A 244 -3.31 -0.18 16.80
N GLU A 245 -3.97 -0.42 17.93
CA GLU A 245 -5.37 -0.03 18.16
C GLU A 245 -5.58 1.48 18.01
N LEU A 246 -4.74 2.29 18.68
CA LEU A 246 -4.81 3.75 18.56
C LEU A 246 -4.58 4.24 17.13
N SER A 247 -3.70 3.57 16.39
CA SER A 247 -3.44 3.93 14.99
C SER A 247 -4.62 3.55 14.09
N MET A 248 -5.28 2.42 14.33
CA MET A 248 -6.50 2.03 13.61
C MET A 248 -7.60 3.07 13.82
N GLU A 249 -7.88 3.46 15.05
CA GLU A 249 -8.91 4.47 15.39
C GLU A 249 -8.63 5.81 14.69
N ARG A 250 -7.39 6.30 14.75
CA ARG A 250 -7.02 7.56 14.09
C ARG A 250 -7.16 7.49 12.57
N MET A 251 -6.82 6.36 11.95
CA MET A 251 -6.98 6.20 10.50
C MET A 251 -8.45 6.08 10.12
N ASP A 252 -9.29 5.44 10.95
CA ASP A 252 -10.74 5.40 10.75
C ASP A 252 -11.33 6.82 10.72
N ASP A 253 -10.89 7.72 11.61
CA ASP A 253 -11.31 9.14 11.59
C ASP A 253 -10.90 9.85 10.29
N VAL A 254 -9.66 9.65 9.83
CA VAL A 254 -9.16 10.24 8.57
C VAL A 254 -9.96 9.72 7.37
N LEU A 255 -10.22 8.41 7.33
CA LEU A 255 -10.94 7.73 6.25
C LEU A 255 -12.42 8.14 6.22
N ALA A 256 -13.04 8.31 7.38
CA ALA A 256 -14.41 8.80 7.50
C ALA A 256 -14.54 10.23 6.97
N GLU A 257 -13.59 11.11 7.26
CA GLU A 257 -13.61 12.47 6.74
C GLU A 257 -13.44 12.51 5.22
N HIS A 258 -12.48 11.74 4.69
CA HIS A 258 -12.31 11.61 3.24
C HIS A 258 -13.59 11.09 2.57
N GLY A 259 -14.22 10.05 3.15
CA GLY A 259 -15.49 9.49 2.67
C GLY A 259 -16.66 10.48 2.68
N ARG A 260 -16.68 11.44 3.62
CA ARG A 260 -17.69 12.52 3.63
C ARG A 260 -17.45 13.52 2.51
N LEU A 261 -16.20 13.90 2.24
CA LEU A 261 -15.89 14.81 1.13
C LEU A 261 -16.13 14.13 -0.22
N ALA A 262 -15.82 12.85 -0.34
CA ALA A 262 -16.15 12.01 -1.49
C ALA A 262 -17.60 12.13 -1.95
N GLU A 263 -18.47 12.05 -0.96
CA GLU A 263 -19.91 12.13 -1.11
C GLU A 263 -20.36 13.44 -1.74
N GLU A 264 -19.78 14.53 -1.26
CA GLU A 264 -20.07 15.90 -1.72
C GLU A 264 -19.64 16.14 -3.18
N HIS A 265 -18.76 15.28 -3.72
CA HIS A 265 -18.24 15.35 -5.09
C HIS A 265 -18.80 14.27 -6.04
N ARG A 266 -19.85 13.52 -5.66
CA ARG A 266 -20.40 12.36 -6.40
C ARG A 266 -20.77 12.59 -7.88
N ASN A 267 -21.02 13.84 -8.29
CA ASN A 267 -21.41 14.18 -9.67
C ASN A 267 -20.22 14.54 -10.57
N ASP A 268 -18.99 14.50 -10.06
CA ASP A 268 -17.82 14.59 -10.90
C ASP A 268 -17.60 13.24 -11.60
N MET A 269 -17.68 13.20 -12.94
CA MET A 269 -17.59 12.00 -13.80
C MET A 269 -16.22 11.30 -13.75
N ASN A 270 -15.37 11.67 -12.80
CA ASN A 270 -14.03 11.14 -12.59
C ASN A 270 -14.09 10.18 -11.40
N LEU A 271 -13.58 8.96 -11.59
CA LEU A 271 -13.57 7.84 -10.63
C LEU A 271 -13.13 8.28 -9.23
N TYR A 272 -14.08 8.40 -8.30
CA TYR A 272 -13.79 8.62 -6.90
C TYR A 272 -13.52 7.25 -6.25
N MET A 273 -12.40 7.09 -5.51
CA MET A 273 -12.17 5.88 -4.72
C MET A 273 -13.17 5.86 -3.56
N ARG A 274 -14.27 5.14 -3.75
CA ARG A 274 -15.37 5.04 -2.79
C ARG A 274 -15.25 3.74 -2.01
N VAL A 275 -15.18 3.80 -0.69
CA VAL A 275 -15.50 2.63 0.15
C VAL A 275 -17.03 2.52 0.16
N GLN A 276 -17.59 1.56 -0.56
CA GLN A 276 -18.96 1.15 -0.30
C GLN A 276 -18.93 0.12 0.83
N GLY A 277 -19.20 0.57 2.06
CA GLY A 277 -19.60 -0.33 3.13
C GLY A 277 -20.98 -0.87 2.81
N ASN A 278 -21.10 -2.19 2.63
CA ASN A 278 -22.40 -2.84 2.57
C ASN A 278 -23.00 -2.82 3.98
N ALA A 279 -24.14 -2.14 4.12
CA ALA A 279 -25.04 -2.25 5.27
C ALA A 279 -25.79 -3.59 5.25
#